data_AF-A0A429MIS1-F1
#
_entry.id   AF-A0A429MIS1-F1
#
_cell.length_a   1.000
_cell.length_b   1.000
_cell.length_c   1.000
_cell.angle_alpha   90.00
_cell.angle_beta   90.00
_cell.angle_gamma   90.00
#
_symmetry.space_group_name_H-M   'P 1'
#
loop_
_entity.id
_entity.type
_entity.pdbx_description
1 polymer ?
#
loop_
_entity_poly.entity_id
_entity_poly.type
_entity_poly.pdbx_seq_one_letter_code
_entity_poly.pdbx_strand_id
1 'polypeptide(L)'
;TTDARDDAAAQKLAKDVYAKIQGGLSFAQAAAQFSEDPTSKTKGGLVEAYAPGVFSDAFDKTVLSLKNGQISQPVKTQYGYHIIEAETQANQIPSFEAEKPRLIAEVEKNKVASVYSDTVNSLNETIVGNDSLDAVVQQVKGTKIESLNGVTLATQNPYLSDPNVKIKLFNDDVKNGDRNASSNIQLANGDTVWVKVRDYHAAGVKPLAQAMNEVKAKVIDEKARKAAQAKIAT
;
A
#
# COMPACT_ATOMS: atom_id res chain seq x y z
N THR A 1 29.35 14.08 -30.95
CA THR A 1 29.32 15.26 -31.83
C THR A 1 30.25 14.94 -32.99
N THR A 2 29.92 15.30 -34.24
CA THR A 2 30.79 15.06 -35.41
C THR A 2 31.68 16.26 -35.70
N ASP A 3 31.94 17.08 -34.68
CA ASP A 3 32.63 18.34 -34.81
C ASP A 3 34.14 18.14 -34.62
N ALA A 4 34.93 18.62 -35.58
CA ALA A 4 36.39 18.51 -35.60
C ALA A 4 37.07 19.79 -35.07
N ARG A 5 36.31 20.74 -34.52
CA ARG A 5 36.86 21.97 -33.93
C ARG A 5 37.69 21.65 -32.69
N ASP A 6 38.81 22.33 -32.57
CA ASP A 6 39.59 22.34 -31.33
C ASP A 6 38.88 23.17 -30.24
N ASP A 7 39.38 23.07 -29.01
CA ASP A 7 38.78 23.75 -27.85
C ASP A 7 38.72 25.28 -28.03
N ALA A 8 39.73 25.87 -28.67
CA ALA A 8 39.81 27.31 -28.89
C ALA A 8 38.77 27.77 -29.91
N ALA A 9 38.59 27.03 -31.01
CA ALA A 9 37.57 27.27 -32.01
C ALA A 9 36.16 27.08 -31.45
N ALA A 10 35.94 26.02 -30.64
CA ALA A 10 34.67 25.78 -29.97
C ALA A 10 34.33 26.89 -28.97
N GLN A 11 35.31 27.33 -28.17
CA GLN A 11 35.14 28.45 -27.25
C GLN A 11 34.82 29.75 -27.99
N LYS A 12 35.53 30.03 -29.08
CA LYS A 12 35.29 31.22 -29.90
C LYS A 12 33.89 31.21 -30.48
N LEU A 13 33.44 30.08 -31.03
CA LEU A 13 32.09 29.95 -31.55
C LEU A 13 31.05 30.21 -30.46
N ALA A 14 31.20 29.60 -29.27
CA ALA A 14 30.26 29.81 -28.18
C ALA A 14 30.22 31.28 -27.72
N LYS A 15 31.37 31.97 -27.67
CA LYS A 15 31.43 33.41 -27.39
C LYS A 15 30.75 34.25 -28.47
N ASP A 16 30.98 33.94 -29.74
CA ASP A 16 30.36 34.65 -30.87
C ASP A 16 28.83 34.46 -30.88
N VAL A 17 28.35 33.24 -30.58
CA VAL A 17 26.91 32.96 -30.45
C VAL A 17 26.31 33.70 -29.26
N TYR A 18 26.98 33.68 -28.11
CA TYR A 18 26.54 34.46 -26.94
C TYR A 18 26.43 35.95 -27.27
N ALA A 19 27.41 36.52 -27.95
CA ALA A 19 27.37 37.93 -28.38
C ALA A 19 26.19 38.23 -29.33
N LYS A 20 25.86 37.31 -30.25
CA LYS A 20 24.67 37.46 -31.11
C LYS A 20 23.37 37.43 -30.31
N ILE A 21 23.28 36.57 -29.30
CA ILE A 21 22.12 36.51 -28.40
C ILE A 21 21.99 37.83 -27.63
N GLN A 22 23.08 38.34 -27.06
CA GLN A 22 23.09 39.65 -26.41
C GLN A 22 22.75 40.81 -27.38
N GLY A 23 23.04 40.64 -28.67
CA GLY A 23 22.69 41.57 -29.75
C GLY A 23 21.25 41.45 -30.27
N GLY A 24 20.40 40.59 -29.67
CA GLY A 24 18.98 40.47 -29.98
C GLY A 24 18.57 39.23 -30.77
N LEU A 25 19.50 38.31 -31.09
CA LEU A 25 19.13 37.00 -31.62
C LEU A 25 18.43 36.17 -30.52
N SER A 26 17.23 35.64 -30.77
CA SER A 26 16.56 34.81 -29.76
C SER A 26 17.33 33.52 -29.48
N PHE A 27 17.23 32.99 -28.26
CA PHE A 27 17.88 31.74 -27.88
C PHE A 27 17.44 30.57 -28.76
N ALA A 28 16.14 30.47 -29.07
CA ALA A 28 15.61 29.44 -29.97
C ALA A 28 16.20 29.52 -31.39
N GLN A 29 16.39 30.71 -31.94
CA GLN A 29 17.06 30.89 -33.24
C GLN A 29 18.54 30.53 -33.16
N ALA A 30 19.23 30.91 -32.09
CA ALA A 30 20.62 30.54 -31.86
C ALA A 30 20.77 29.02 -31.72
N ALA A 31 19.88 28.34 -31.00
CA ALA A 31 19.86 26.89 -30.87
C ALA A 31 19.64 26.22 -32.24
N ALA A 32 18.65 26.67 -33.02
CA ALA A 32 18.37 26.10 -34.34
C ALA A 32 19.56 26.23 -35.31
N GLN A 33 20.31 27.35 -35.24
CA GLN A 33 21.44 27.61 -36.13
C GLN A 33 22.75 26.95 -35.66
N PHE A 34 23.07 27.04 -34.36
CA PHE A 34 24.40 26.73 -33.84
C PHE A 34 24.46 25.54 -32.89
N SER A 35 23.33 25.06 -32.36
CA SER A 35 23.34 23.89 -31.46
C SER A 35 23.81 22.64 -32.20
N GLU A 36 24.58 21.82 -31.50
CA GLU A 36 25.01 20.50 -31.94
C GLU A 36 24.32 19.36 -31.18
N ASP A 37 23.45 19.69 -30.23
CA ASP A 37 22.61 18.71 -29.57
C ASP A 37 21.43 18.35 -30.49
N PRO A 38 21.40 17.14 -31.07
CA PRO A 38 20.37 16.75 -32.03
C PRO A 38 18.97 16.72 -31.40
N THR A 39 18.87 16.56 -30.08
CA THR A 39 17.59 16.42 -29.37
C THR A 39 16.91 17.75 -29.10
N SER A 40 17.68 18.77 -28.71
CA SER A 40 17.16 20.10 -28.37
C SER A 40 17.24 21.09 -29.54
N LYS A 41 18.17 20.91 -30.50
CA LYS A 41 18.37 21.84 -31.64
C LYS A 41 17.08 22.17 -32.40
N THR A 42 16.27 21.17 -32.70
CA THR A 42 15.01 21.32 -33.45
C THR A 42 13.86 21.83 -32.59
N LYS A 43 14.02 21.81 -31.26
CA LYS A 43 13.06 22.29 -30.27
C LYS A 43 13.45 23.65 -29.68
N GLY A 44 14.26 24.44 -30.38
CA GLY A 44 14.72 25.75 -29.91
C GLY A 44 15.63 25.69 -28.67
N GLY A 45 16.29 24.56 -28.43
CA GLY A 45 17.16 24.36 -27.26
C GLY A 45 16.45 23.86 -26.00
N LEU A 46 15.15 23.53 -26.08
CA LEU A 46 14.38 23.05 -24.93
C LEU A 46 14.86 21.68 -24.43
N VAL A 47 15.10 21.60 -23.13
CA VAL A 47 15.38 20.36 -22.39
C VAL A 47 14.23 20.11 -21.41
N GLU A 48 13.34 19.18 -21.76
CA GLU A 48 12.09 18.92 -21.01
C GLU A 48 12.33 18.34 -19.61
N ALA A 49 13.39 17.56 -19.44
CA ALA A 49 13.75 16.95 -18.16
C ALA A 49 15.25 17.08 -17.93
N TYR A 50 15.60 17.83 -16.88
CA TYR A 50 16.97 17.96 -16.39
C TYR A 50 17.05 17.38 -14.98
N ALA A 51 18.05 16.52 -14.75
CA ALA A 51 18.42 16.03 -13.44
C ALA A 51 19.86 16.46 -13.13
N PRO A 52 20.15 16.91 -11.89
CA PRO A 52 21.52 17.20 -11.47
C PRO A 52 22.45 15.99 -11.68
N GLY A 53 23.70 16.25 -12.07
CA GLY A 53 24.74 15.25 -12.31
C GLY A 53 24.78 14.66 -13.72
N VAL A 54 23.80 14.96 -14.58
CA VAL A 54 23.73 14.39 -15.94
C VAL A 54 24.74 15.04 -16.90
N PHE A 55 24.92 16.36 -16.83
CA PHE A 55 25.78 17.09 -17.78
C PHE A 55 27.18 17.38 -17.24
N SER A 56 27.28 18.01 -16.07
CA SER A 56 28.50 18.18 -15.26
C SER A 56 28.21 19.09 -14.05
N ASP A 57 29.05 19.05 -13.03
CA ASP A 57 28.99 19.99 -11.91
C ASP A 57 29.00 21.47 -12.34
N ALA A 58 29.73 21.80 -13.41
CA ALA A 58 29.82 23.17 -13.93
C ALA A 58 28.50 23.61 -14.57
N PHE A 59 27.83 22.70 -15.28
CA PHE A 59 26.50 22.92 -15.84
C PHE A 59 25.49 23.15 -14.72
N ASP A 60 25.46 22.25 -13.73
CA ASP A 60 24.52 22.30 -12.62
C ASP A 60 24.64 23.59 -11.81
N LYS A 61 25.87 23.98 -11.45
CA LYS A 61 26.14 25.24 -10.75
C LYS A 61 25.67 26.45 -11.54
N THR A 62 25.80 26.41 -12.87
CA THR A 62 25.34 27.50 -13.72
C THR A 62 23.82 27.57 -13.72
N VAL A 63 23.11 26.46 -13.99
CA VAL A 63 21.64 26.39 -13.96
C VAL A 63 21.09 26.94 -12.65
N LEU A 64 21.64 26.51 -11.51
CA LEU A 64 21.21 26.96 -10.17
C LEU A 64 21.49 28.44 -9.89
N SER A 65 22.45 29.05 -10.58
CA SER A 65 22.80 30.46 -10.41
C SER A 65 21.96 31.41 -11.27
N LEU A 66 21.32 30.90 -12.32
CA LEU A 66 20.54 31.70 -13.25
C LEU A 66 19.17 32.02 -12.67
N LYS A 67 18.70 33.24 -12.92
CA LYS A 67 17.30 33.63 -12.71
C LYS A 67 16.44 33.15 -13.88
N ASN A 68 15.13 33.10 -13.67
CA ASN A 68 14.20 32.76 -14.75
C ASN A 68 14.36 33.73 -15.94
N GLY A 69 14.45 33.20 -17.16
CA GLY A 69 14.74 33.91 -18.41
C GLY A 69 16.18 34.41 -18.56
N GLN A 70 17.10 34.07 -17.64
CA GLN A 70 18.49 34.50 -17.72
C GLN A 70 19.32 33.53 -18.58
N ILE A 71 20.19 34.11 -19.41
CA ILE A 71 21.12 33.39 -20.28
C ILE A 71 22.54 33.44 -19.69
N SER A 72 23.19 32.29 -19.57
CA SER A 72 24.56 32.17 -19.06
C SER A 72 25.61 32.60 -20.07
N GLN A 73 26.81 32.92 -19.58
CA GLN A 73 28.00 32.89 -20.43
C GLN A 73 28.31 31.44 -20.88
N PRO A 74 29.17 31.24 -21.90
CA PRO A 74 29.61 29.91 -22.31
C PRO A 74 30.24 29.10 -21.17
N VAL A 75 29.65 27.95 -20.86
CA VAL A 75 30.09 27.00 -19.83
C VAL A 75 30.80 25.83 -20.50
N LYS A 76 32.04 25.56 -20.10
CA LYS A 76 32.77 24.38 -20.54
C LYS A 76 32.36 23.14 -19.74
N THR A 77 32.00 22.07 -20.43
CA THR A 77 31.71 20.76 -19.86
C THR A 77 32.50 19.69 -20.62
N GLN A 78 32.34 18.42 -20.23
CA GLN A 78 32.90 17.28 -20.97
C GLN A 78 32.29 17.11 -22.38
N TYR A 79 31.16 17.76 -22.67
CA TYR A 79 30.46 17.70 -23.96
C TYR A 79 30.75 18.92 -24.86
N GLY A 80 31.62 19.84 -24.43
CA GLY A 80 31.98 21.05 -25.15
C GLY A 80 31.51 22.32 -24.42
N TYR A 81 31.12 23.33 -25.18
CA TYR A 81 30.66 24.62 -24.63
C TYR A 81 29.14 24.75 -24.74
N HIS A 82 28.51 25.14 -23.64
CA HIS A 82 27.06 25.29 -23.54
C HIS A 82 26.70 26.72 -23.16
N ILE A 83 25.65 27.25 -23.77
CA ILE A 83 24.99 28.49 -23.35
C ILE A 83 23.64 28.04 -22.80
N ILE A 84 23.31 28.44 -21.58
CA ILE A 84 22.17 27.89 -20.84
C ILE A 84 21.19 29.03 -20.58
N GLU A 85 19.92 28.83 -20.94
CA GLU A 85 18.81 29.68 -20.52
C GLU A 85 18.00 28.95 -19.46
N ALA A 86 17.77 29.59 -18.31
CA ALA A 86 16.94 29.00 -17.26
C ALA A 86 15.48 29.44 -17.46
N GLU A 87 14.65 28.55 -17.99
CA GLU A 87 13.21 28.74 -18.05
C GLU A 87 12.55 27.89 -16.96
N THR A 88 12.32 28.48 -15.79
CA THR A 88 11.48 27.85 -14.78
C THR A 88 10.03 28.12 -15.13
N GLN A 89 9.36 27.11 -15.68
CA GLN A 89 7.90 27.08 -15.55
C GLN A 89 7.61 27.17 -14.05
N ALA A 90 6.78 28.13 -13.65
CA ALA A 90 6.26 28.21 -12.30
C ALA A 90 5.32 27.02 -12.08
N ASN A 91 5.87 25.80 -12.07
CA ASN A 91 5.19 24.65 -11.52
C ASN A 91 4.93 25.04 -10.08
N GLN A 92 3.65 25.24 -9.79
CA GLN A 92 3.16 25.52 -8.45
C GLN A 92 3.41 24.26 -7.62
N ILE A 93 4.66 24.06 -7.19
CA ILE A 93 4.98 23.08 -6.16
C ILE A 93 4.21 23.58 -4.94
N PRO A 94 3.17 22.86 -4.49
CA PRO A 94 2.38 23.31 -3.37
C PRO A 94 3.30 23.46 -2.15
N SER A 95 3.08 24.48 -1.33
CA SER A 95 3.90 24.69 -0.15
C SER A 95 3.79 23.49 0.79
N PHE A 96 4.79 23.31 1.66
CA PHE A 96 4.70 22.29 2.70
C PHE A 96 3.40 22.42 3.52
N GLU A 97 2.98 23.64 3.86
CA GLU A 97 1.72 23.86 4.58
C GLU A 97 0.48 23.44 3.76
N ALA A 98 0.50 23.57 2.44
CA ALA A 98 -0.57 23.08 1.57
C ALA A 98 -0.60 21.54 1.48
N GLU A 99 0.56 20.88 1.50
CA GLU A 99 0.68 19.41 1.44
C GLU A 99 0.56 18.72 2.80
N LYS A 100 0.78 19.46 3.89
CA LYS A 100 0.83 18.94 5.25
C LYS A 100 -0.37 18.06 5.62
N PRO A 101 -1.64 18.40 5.29
CA PRO A 101 -2.76 17.53 5.61
C PRO A 101 -2.68 16.16 4.91
N ARG A 102 -2.28 16.13 3.63
CA ARG A 102 -2.12 14.89 2.87
C ARG A 102 -0.96 14.05 3.41
N LEU A 103 0.16 14.69 3.74
CA LEU A 103 1.33 14.02 4.31
C LEU A 103 1.03 13.44 5.70
N ILE A 104 0.30 14.17 6.54
CA ILE A 104 -0.15 13.66 7.85
C ILE A 104 -1.07 12.45 7.64
N ALA A 105 -2.07 12.54 6.77
CA ALA A 105 -2.97 11.43 6.49
C ALA A 105 -2.22 10.18 5.98
N GLU A 106 -1.20 10.36 5.15
CA GLU A 106 -0.35 9.28 4.65
C GLU A 106 0.51 8.66 5.76
N VAL A 107 1.14 9.48 6.60
CA VAL A 107 1.94 9.01 7.74
C VAL A 107 1.06 8.28 8.75
N GLU A 108 -0.12 8.82 9.06
CA GLU A 108 -1.08 8.18 9.97
C GLU A 108 -1.55 6.84 9.41
N LYS A 109 -1.95 6.79 8.14
CA LYS A 109 -2.35 5.54 7.47
C LYS A 109 -1.25 4.49 7.54
N ASN A 110 -0.02 4.87 7.20
CA ASN A 110 1.13 3.96 7.21
C ASN A 110 1.49 3.52 8.64
N LYS A 111 1.39 4.42 9.61
CA LYS A 111 1.67 4.11 11.00
C LYS A 111 0.62 3.15 11.57
N VAL A 112 -0.66 3.36 11.27
CA VAL A 112 -1.74 2.45 11.69
C VAL A 112 -1.53 1.06 11.09
N ALA A 113 -1.22 0.96 9.80
CA ALA A 113 -0.97 -0.32 9.14
C ALA A 113 0.22 -1.08 9.76
N SER A 114 1.34 -0.39 10.03
CA SER A 114 2.50 -0.98 10.69
C SER A 114 2.18 -1.44 12.11
N VAL A 115 1.58 -0.57 12.93
CA VAL A 115 1.25 -0.91 14.32
C VAL A 115 0.26 -2.08 14.38
N TYR A 116 -0.71 -2.11 13.47
CA TYR A 116 -1.64 -3.23 13.34
C TYR A 116 -0.92 -4.54 13.05
N SER A 117 -0.10 -4.57 11.99
CA SER A 117 0.67 -5.75 11.60
C SER A 117 1.60 -6.22 12.72
N ASP A 118 2.33 -5.31 13.35
CA ASP A 118 3.26 -5.62 14.44
C ASP A 118 2.53 -6.23 15.65
N THR A 119 1.36 -5.67 15.99
CA THR A 119 0.50 -6.17 17.08
C THR A 119 -0.03 -7.56 16.77
N VAL A 120 -0.54 -7.79 15.55
CA VAL A 120 -1.05 -9.10 15.13
C VAL A 120 0.06 -10.14 15.16
N ASN A 121 1.26 -9.82 14.68
CA ASN A 121 2.40 -10.74 14.70
C ASN A 121 2.82 -11.09 16.14
N SER A 122 2.95 -10.09 17.01
CA SER A 122 3.31 -10.29 18.42
C SER A 122 2.27 -11.15 19.17
N LEU A 123 0.98 -10.87 18.94
CA LEU A 123 -0.11 -11.69 19.48
C LEU A 123 -0.04 -13.11 18.95
N ASN A 124 0.19 -13.28 17.64
CA ASN A 124 0.27 -14.60 17.02
C ASN A 124 1.39 -15.46 17.62
N GLU A 125 2.58 -14.89 17.80
CA GLU A 125 3.71 -15.57 18.46
C GLU A 125 3.35 -15.98 19.90
N THR A 126 2.75 -15.05 20.66
CA THR A 126 2.39 -15.29 22.06
C THR A 126 1.29 -16.35 22.21
N ILE A 127 0.25 -16.28 21.37
CA ILE A 127 -0.92 -17.16 21.42
C ILE A 127 -0.54 -18.58 21.02
N VAL A 128 0.19 -18.73 19.91
CA VAL A 128 0.62 -20.05 19.43
C VAL A 128 1.66 -20.65 20.38
N GLY A 129 2.60 -19.84 20.89
CA GLY A 129 3.64 -20.31 21.80
C GLY A 129 3.13 -20.74 23.17
N ASN A 130 2.14 -20.02 23.73
CA ASN A 130 1.56 -20.31 25.04
C ASN A 130 0.27 -21.14 24.99
N ASP A 131 -0.22 -21.43 23.79
CA ASP A 131 -1.48 -22.14 23.57
C ASP A 131 -2.68 -21.51 24.32
N SER A 132 -2.72 -20.18 24.39
CA SER A 132 -3.75 -19.41 25.13
C SER A 132 -4.16 -18.13 24.40
N LEU A 133 -5.44 -17.76 24.53
CA LEU A 133 -6.00 -16.53 23.95
C LEU A 133 -5.89 -15.31 24.89
N ASP A 134 -5.41 -15.51 26.13
CA ASP A 134 -5.41 -14.46 27.17
C ASP A 134 -4.56 -13.24 26.77
N ALA A 135 -3.53 -13.44 25.94
CA ALA A 135 -2.67 -12.37 25.44
C ALA A 135 -3.46 -11.29 24.68
N VAL A 136 -4.55 -11.67 23.99
CA VAL A 136 -5.37 -10.74 23.19
C VAL A 136 -5.99 -9.66 24.08
N VAL A 137 -6.60 -10.05 25.20
CA VAL A 137 -7.27 -9.13 26.13
C VAL A 137 -6.29 -8.34 27.01
N GLN A 138 -5.07 -8.86 27.21
CA GLN A 138 -4.02 -8.18 27.95
C GLN A 138 -3.36 -7.07 27.13
N GLN A 139 -3.09 -7.33 25.85
CA GLN A 139 -2.36 -6.40 24.99
C GLN A 139 -3.28 -5.44 24.24
N VAL A 140 -4.51 -5.84 23.92
CA VAL A 140 -5.45 -5.03 23.14
C VAL A 140 -6.72 -4.75 23.94
N LYS A 141 -6.84 -3.50 24.40
CA LYS A 141 -8.03 -3.01 25.11
C LYS A 141 -9.26 -3.06 24.20
N GLY A 142 -10.40 -3.51 24.75
CA GLY A 142 -11.67 -3.58 24.02
C GLY A 142 -11.93 -4.90 23.29
N THR A 143 -10.97 -5.82 23.28
CA THR A 143 -11.17 -7.19 22.79
C THR A 143 -11.91 -8.05 23.82
N LYS A 144 -12.53 -9.14 23.36
CA LYS A 144 -13.26 -10.10 24.19
C LYS A 144 -12.92 -11.52 23.79
N ILE A 145 -12.82 -12.41 24.78
CA ILE A 145 -12.77 -13.85 24.57
C ILE A 145 -14.18 -14.40 24.79
N GLU A 146 -14.76 -14.99 23.76
CA GLU A 146 -16.07 -15.64 23.82
C GLU A 146 -15.90 -17.16 23.70
N SER A 147 -16.70 -17.90 24.48
CA SER A 147 -16.73 -19.36 24.44
C SER A 147 -18.12 -19.83 24.03
N LEU A 148 -18.19 -20.72 23.05
CA LEU A 148 -19.43 -21.24 22.49
C LEU A 148 -19.42 -22.76 22.52
N ASN A 149 -20.53 -23.35 22.95
CA ASN A 149 -20.74 -24.79 22.97
C ASN A 149 -21.64 -25.22 21.82
N GLY A 150 -21.40 -26.42 21.27
CA GLY A 150 -22.23 -26.97 20.19
C GLY A 150 -22.06 -26.26 18.84
N VAL A 151 -20.85 -25.74 18.57
CA VAL A 151 -20.51 -25.17 17.26
C VAL A 151 -20.49 -26.27 16.21
N THR A 152 -21.15 -26.03 15.08
CA THR A 152 -21.23 -26.93 13.93
C THR A 152 -20.91 -26.15 12.65
N LEU A 153 -20.72 -26.85 11.53
CA LEU A 153 -20.57 -26.21 10.21
C LEU A 153 -21.75 -25.31 9.82
N ALA A 154 -22.93 -25.55 10.40
CA ALA A 154 -24.15 -24.78 10.17
C ALA A 154 -24.37 -23.63 11.17
N THR A 155 -23.49 -23.48 12.17
CA THR A 155 -23.62 -22.41 13.17
C THR A 155 -23.56 -21.03 12.51
N GLN A 156 -24.60 -20.22 12.76
CA GLN A 156 -24.68 -18.84 12.31
C GLN A 156 -24.19 -17.90 13.42
N ASN A 157 -23.10 -17.21 13.16
CA ASN A 157 -22.46 -16.25 14.05
C ASN A 157 -21.56 -15.32 13.21
N PRO A 158 -21.47 -14.01 13.50
CA PRO A 158 -20.73 -13.06 12.68
C PRO A 158 -19.28 -13.45 12.38
N TYR A 159 -18.61 -14.15 13.31
CA TYR A 159 -17.21 -14.56 13.18
C TYR A 159 -17.08 -16.03 12.79
N LEU A 160 -17.90 -16.93 13.38
CA LEU A 160 -17.80 -18.38 13.10
C LEU A 160 -18.43 -18.78 11.75
N SER A 161 -19.20 -17.90 11.12
CA SER A 161 -19.73 -18.13 9.78
C SER A 161 -18.69 -17.89 8.68
N ASP A 162 -17.57 -17.23 8.99
CA ASP A 162 -16.50 -16.98 8.04
C ASP A 162 -15.85 -18.29 7.54
N PRO A 163 -15.65 -18.46 6.23
CA PRO A 163 -15.07 -19.69 5.66
C PRO A 163 -13.69 -20.04 6.23
N ASN A 164 -12.81 -19.06 6.44
CA ASN A 164 -11.45 -19.28 6.92
C ASN A 164 -11.47 -19.75 8.38
N VAL A 165 -12.39 -19.21 9.18
CA VAL A 165 -12.62 -19.65 10.55
C VAL A 165 -13.14 -21.09 10.58
N LYS A 166 -14.11 -21.45 9.73
CA LYS A 166 -14.63 -22.82 9.65
C LYS A 166 -13.56 -23.83 9.25
N ILE A 167 -12.73 -23.49 8.26
CA ILE A 167 -11.61 -24.34 7.85
C ILE A 167 -10.71 -24.61 9.04
N LYS A 168 -10.36 -23.58 9.82
CA LYS A 168 -9.48 -23.76 10.98
C LYS A 168 -10.11 -24.54 12.12
N LEU A 169 -11.42 -24.38 12.37
CA LEU A 169 -12.14 -25.08 13.43
C LEU A 169 -12.40 -26.57 13.14
N PHE A 170 -12.55 -26.94 11.86
CA PHE A 170 -12.97 -28.29 11.44
C PHE A 170 -11.95 -28.98 10.51
N ASN A 171 -10.67 -28.59 10.56
CA ASN A 171 -9.60 -29.24 9.80
C ASN A 171 -9.25 -30.63 10.35
N ASP A 172 -8.41 -31.35 9.62
CA ASP A 172 -8.00 -32.70 10.00
C ASP A 172 -7.08 -32.70 11.24
N ASP A 173 -6.30 -31.65 11.48
CA ASP A 173 -5.46 -31.54 12.69
C ASP A 173 -6.32 -31.57 13.96
N VAL A 174 -7.39 -30.78 14.00
CA VAL A 174 -8.36 -30.77 15.11
C VAL A 174 -9.04 -32.12 15.27
N LYS A 175 -9.40 -32.79 14.16
CA LYS A 175 -9.98 -34.14 14.19
C LYS A 175 -9.00 -35.17 14.77
N ASN A 176 -7.72 -34.99 14.48
CA ASN A 176 -6.64 -35.86 14.93
C ASN A 176 -6.14 -35.51 16.34
N GLY A 177 -6.72 -34.49 16.99
CA GLY A 177 -6.46 -34.13 18.38
C GLY A 177 -5.59 -32.91 18.59
N ASP A 178 -5.10 -32.25 17.53
CA ASP A 178 -4.41 -30.96 17.64
C ASP A 178 -5.43 -29.86 17.94
N ARG A 179 -5.46 -29.46 19.21
CA ARG A 179 -6.41 -28.50 19.76
C ARG A 179 -5.73 -27.22 20.19
N ASN A 180 -4.53 -26.97 19.65
CA ASN A 180 -3.77 -25.79 19.95
C ASN A 180 -4.50 -24.54 19.43
N ALA A 181 -4.20 -23.39 20.05
CA ALA A 181 -4.67 -22.11 19.58
C ALA A 181 -4.20 -21.88 18.13
N SER A 182 -5.10 -21.37 17.30
CA SER A 182 -4.81 -21.13 15.90
C SER A 182 -3.77 -20.03 15.72
N SER A 183 -3.19 -19.96 14.52
CA SER A 183 -2.64 -18.70 14.03
C SER A 183 -3.76 -17.67 13.80
N ASN A 184 -3.38 -16.42 13.58
CA ASN A 184 -4.30 -15.34 13.25
C ASN A 184 -5.10 -15.67 11.98
N ILE A 185 -6.38 -15.29 11.98
CA ILE A 185 -7.30 -15.43 10.85
C ILE A 185 -7.84 -14.05 10.54
N GLN A 186 -7.54 -13.54 9.34
CA GLN A 186 -8.08 -12.27 8.88
C GLN A 186 -9.44 -12.48 8.21
N LEU A 187 -10.42 -11.73 8.66
CA LEU A 187 -11.80 -11.76 8.19
C LEU A 187 -12.02 -10.76 7.07
N ALA A 188 -13.06 -10.99 6.26
CA ALA A 188 -13.39 -10.12 5.13
C ALA A 188 -13.74 -8.67 5.55
N ASN A 189 -14.18 -8.46 6.79
CA ASN A 189 -14.48 -7.14 7.34
C ASN A 189 -13.23 -6.39 7.86
N GLY A 190 -12.04 -7.00 7.77
CA GLY A 190 -10.77 -6.43 8.24
C GLY A 190 -10.36 -6.88 9.65
N ASP A 191 -11.26 -7.46 10.44
CA ASP A 191 -10.94 -7.93 11.79
C ASP A 191 -9.98 -9.13 11.76
N THR A 192 -9.17 -9.27 12.80
CA THR A 192 -8.36 -10.46 13.02
C THR A 192 -8.87 -11.22 14.24
N VAL A 193 -9.06 -12.53 14.08
CA VAL A 193 -9.51 -13.43 15.15
C VAL A 193 -8.54 -14.59 15.35
N TRP A 194 -8.53 -15.12 16.57
CA TRP A 194 -7.88 -16.37 16.93
C TRP A 194 -8.92 -17.31 17.51
N VAL A 195 -8.78 -18.59 17.22
CA VAL A 195 -9.71 -19.61 17.71
C VAL A 195 -8.94 -20.73 18.39
N LYS A 196 -9.54 -21.32 19.43
CA LYS A 196 -9.00 -22.49 20.10
C LYS A 196 -10.14 -23.48 20.31
N VAL A 197 -9.95 -24.71 19.82
CA VAL A 197 -10.93 -25.78 20.00
C VAL A 197 -10.63 -26.48 21.32
N ARG A 198 -11.53 -26.45 22.30
CA ARG A 198 -11.35 -27.18 23.56
C ARG A 198 -11.78 -28.63 23.43
N ASP A 199 -12.99 -28.83 22.91
CA ASP A 199 -13.60 -30.14 22.75
C ASP A 199 -14.10 -30.35 21.33
N TYR A 200 -13.63 -31.44 20.70
CA TYR A 200 -14.05 -31.86 19.37
C TYR A 200 -14.83 -33.17 19.46
N HIS A 201 -15.97 -33.22 18.77
CA HIS A 201 -16.77 -34.41 18.59
C HIS A 201 -16.98 -34.64 17.10
N ALA A 202 -16.58 -35.82 16.60
CA ALA A 202 -16.85 -36.22 15.23
C ALA A 202 -18.36 -36.33 14.98
N ALA A 203 -18.78 -36.10 13.73
CA ALA A 203 -20.16 -36.26 13.31
C ALA A 203 -20.66 -37.68 13.67
N GLY A 204 -21.74 -37.74 14.43
CA GLY A 204 -22.27 -38.99 14.97
C GLY A 204 -23.65 -38.80 15.58
N VAL A 205 -24.26 -39.92 16.00
CA VAL A 205 -25.57 -39.88 16.66
C VAL A 205 -25.40 -39.24 18.04
N LYS A 206 -26.01 -38.06 18.23
CA LYS A 206 -26.02 -37.36 19.53
C LYS A 206 -26.60 -38.31 20.59
N PRO A 207 -25.91 -38.57 21.71
CA PRO A 207 -26.42 -39.47 22.75
C PRO A 207 -27.81 -39.05 23.21
N LEU A 208 -28.68 -40.02 23.48
CA LEU A 208 -30.07 -39.76 23.87
C LEU A 208 -30.15 -38.77 25.04
N ALA A 209 -29.25 -38.86 26.02
CA ALA A 209 -29.18 -37.93 27.16
C ALA A 209 -29.00 -36.46 26.75
N GLN A 210 -28.23 -36.18 25.69
CA GLN A 210 -27.98 -34.82 25.18
C GLN A 210 -29.05 -34.37 24.17
N ALA A 211 -29.76 -35.31 23.52
CA ALA A 211 -30.82 -35.03 22.58
C ALA A 211 -32.22 -35.01 23.23
N MET A 212 -32.36 -35.49 24.47
CA MET A 212 -33.65 -35.75 25.12
C MET A 212 -34.56 -34.52 25.18
N ASN A 213 -33.99 -33.34 25.48
CA ASN A 213 -34.76 -32.09 25.54
C ASN A 213 -35.28 -31.67 24.17
N GLU A 214 -34.45 -31.73 23.13
CA GLU A 214 -34.85 -31.43 21.74
C GLU A 214 -35.87 -32.43 21.20
N VAL A 215 -35.65 -33.73 21.45
CA VAL A 215 -36.57 -34.81 21.04
C VAL A 215 -37.91 -34.66 21.75
N LYS A 216 -37.92 -34.39 23.06
CA LYS A 216 -39.16 -34.16 23.82
C LYS A 216 -39.93 -32.96 23.27
N ALA A 217 -39.26 -31.84 22.97
CA ALA A 217 -39.89 -30.67 22.38
C ALA A 217 -40.51 -30.99 21.01
N LYS A 218 -39.79 -31.69 20.13
CA LYS A 218 -40.31 -32.13 18.83
C LYS A 218 -41.52 -33.05 18.96
N VAL A 219 -41.48 -34.04 19.85
CA VAL A 219 -42.59 -34.98 20.06
C VAL A 219 -43.83 -34.25 20.62
N ILE A 220 -43.65 -33.25 21.49
CA ILE A 220 -44.76 -32.42 21.98
C ILE A 220 -45.39 -31.62 20.84
N ASP A 221 -44.58 -30.92 20.03
CA ASP A 221 -45.06 -30.16 18.88
C ASP A 221 -45.78 -31.06 17.85
N GLU A 222 -45.23 -32.23 17.57
CA GLU A 222 -45.81 -33.19 16.63
C GLU A 222 -47.17 -33.74 17.14
N LYS A 223 -47.26 -34.04 18.43
CA LYS A 223 -48.54 -34.43 19.07
C LYS A 223 -49.55 -33.29 19.05
N ALA A 224 -49.12 -32.05 19.31
CA ALA A 224 -49.98 -30.87 19.26
C ALA A 224 -50.53 -30.64 17.84
N ARG A 225 -49.67 -30.76 16.82
CA ARG A 225 -50.08 -30.65 15.41
C ARG A 225 -51.06 -31.74 15.00
N LYS A 226 -50.80 -33.00 15.35
CA LYS A 226 -51.73 -34.12 15.07
C LYS A 226 -53.08 -33.91 15.75
N ALA A 227 -53.09 -33.46 17.00
CA ALA A 227 -54.33 -33.16 17.73
C ALA A 227 -55.11 -31.99 17.08
N ALA A 228 -54.42 -30.95 16.62
CA ALA A 228 -55.04 -29.84 15.90
C ALA A 228 -55.64 -30.29 14.55
N GLN A 229 -54.91 -31.09 13.77
CA GLN A 229 -55.40 -31.65 12.50
C GLN A 229 -56.64 -32.53 12.70
N ALA A 230 -56.64 -33.37 13.74
CA ALA A 230 -57.78 -34.22 14.06
C ALA A 230 -59.05 -33.40 14.38
N LYS A 231 -58.91 -32.28 15.09
CA LYS A 231 -60.02 -31.35 15.39
C LYS A 231 -60.54 -30.58 14.17
N ILE A 232 -59.73 -30.42 13.13
CA ILE A 232 -60.15 -29.77 11.87
C ILE A 232 -60.88 -30.78 10.95
N ALA A 233 -60.62 -32.08 11.13
CA ALA A 233 -61.22 -33.16 10.36
C ALA A 233 -62.51 -33.73 10.96
N THR A 234 -63.00 -33.16 12.08
CA THR A 234 -64.29 -33.50 12.73
C THR A 234 -65.25 -32.34 12.58
#